data_AF-A0A970ZYW1-F1
#
_entry.id   AF-A0A970ZYW1-F1
#
_cell.length_a   1.000
_cell.length_b   1.000
_cell.length_c   1.000
_cell.angle_alpha   90.00
_cell.angle_beta   90.00
_cell.angle_gamma   90.00
#
_symmetry.space_group_name_H-M   'P 1'
#
loop_
_entity.id
_entity.type
_entity.pdbx_description
1 polymer ?
#
loop_
_entity_poly.entity_id
_entity_poly.type
_entity_poly.pdbx_seq_one_letter_code
_entity_poly.pdbx_strand_id
1 'polypeptide(L)' 'MATMIVETIKQAIEHSGKTRAEIGRETGVDVAVLWKLVHGGTASVQTLDTLCGYFGLELRPKRRKGKSRGNDR' A
#
# COMPACT_ATOMS: atom_id res chain seq x y z
N MET A 1 -5.15 1.99 -13.28
CA MET A 1 -3.91 1.29 -12.89
C MET A 1 -3.80 1.37 -11.38
N ALA A 2 -4.09 0.28 -10.67
CA ALA A 2 -3.79 0.24 -9.23
C ALA A 2 -2.27 0.33 -9.09
N THR A 3 -1.80 1.26 -8.28
CA THR A 3 -0.38 1.38 -7.95
C THR A 3 0.01 0.16 -7.12
N MET A 4 1.16 -0.46 -7.40
CA MET A 4 1.67 -1.67 -6.71
C MET A 4 1.52 -1.61 -5.17
N ILE A 5 1.63 -0.42 -4.58
CA ILE A 5 1.45 -0.16 -3.14
C ILE A 5 0.05 -0.56 -2.65
N VAL A 6 -1.00 -0.16 -3.37
CA VAL A 6 -2.40 -0.46 -2.99
C VAL A 6 -2.66 -1.95 -3.09
N GLU A 7 -2.12 -2.63 -4.11
CA GLU A 7 -2.24 -4.08 -4.25
C GLU A 7 -1.52 -4.82 -3.13
N THR A 8 -0.31 -4.40 -2.75
CA THR A 8 0.41 -4.98 -1.60
C THR A 8 -0.37 -4.81 -0.30
N ILE A 9 -0.92 -3.62 -0.06
CA ILE A 9 -1.75 -3.36 1.14
C ILE A 9 -3.03 -4.20 1.11
N LYS A 10 -3.67 -4.33 -0.07
CA LYS A 10 -4.84 -5.21 -0.24
C LYS A 10 -4.50 -6.65 0.14
N GLN A 11 -3.40 -7.19 -0.39
CA GLN A 11 -2.96 -8.55 -0.07
C GLN A 11 -2.65 -8.70 1.42
N ALA A 12 -2.02 -7.71 2.05
CA ALA A 12 -1.76 -7.72 3.48
C ALA A 12 -3.07 -7.75 4.30
N ILE A 13 -4.08 -6.97 3.91
CA ILE A 13 -5.42 -7.02 4.51
C ILE A 13 -6.03 -8.42 4.37
N GLU A 14 -6.03 -8.99 3.16
CA GLU A 14 -6.62 -10.30 2.87
C GLU A 14 -5.90 -11.45 3.60
N HIS A 15 -4.58 -11.35 3.78
CA HIS A 15 -3.76 -12.39 4.42
C HIS A 15 -3.64 -12.22 5.94
N SER A 16 -4.04 -11.08 6.50
CA SER A 16 -3.93 -10.80 7.94
C SER A 16 -4.80 -11.69 8.83
N GLY A 17 -5.80 -12.36 8.26
CA GLY A 17 -6.81 -13.12 9.01
C GLY A 17 -7.77 -12.25 9.83
N LYS A 18 -7.65 -10.92 9.77
CA LYS A 18 -8.48 -9.97 10.49
C LYS A 18 -9.59 -9.42 9.61
N THR A 19 -10.73 -9.14 10.22
CA THR A 19 -11.80 -8.40 9.56
C THR A 19 -11.38 -6.94 9.34
N ARG A 20 -11.97 -6.31 8.32
CA ARG A 20 -11.77 -4.87 8.06
C ARG A 20 -12.20 -4.00 9.25
N ALA A 21 -13.20 -4.43 10.01
CA ALA A 21 -13.62 -3.73 11.23
C ALA A 21 -12.57 -3.79 12.33
N GLU A 22 -11.93 -4.94 12.55
CA GLU A 22 -10.82 -5.08 13.51
C GLU A 22 -9.62 -4.23 13.09
N ILE A 23 -9.23 -4.29 11.81
CA ILE A 23 -8.15 -3.46 11.27
C ILE A 23 -8.47 -1.98 11.46
N GLY A 24 -9.69 -1.56 11.15
CA GLY A 24 -10.11 -0.17 11.32
C GLY A 24 -10.07 0.29 12.77
N ARG A 25 -10.50 -0.57 13.72
CA ARG A 25 -10.41 -0.30 15.16
C ARG A 25 -8.96 -0.18 15.64
N GLU A 26 -8.06 -1.03 15.15
CA GLU A 26 -6.66 -1.04 15.59
C GLU A 26 -5.81 0.07 14.95
N THR A 27 -6.13 0.46 13.71
CA THR A 27 -5.36 1.46 12.96
C THR A 27 -5.96 2.87 13.00
N GLY A 28 -7.23 3.00 13.41
CA GLY A 28 -8.00 4.23 13.29
C GLY A 28 -8.45 4.55 11.86
N VAL A 29 -8.23 3.65 10.90
CA VAL A 29 -8.65 3.83 9.51
C VAL A 29 -10.13 3.48 9.36
N ASP A 30 -10.88 4.34 8.67
CA ASP A 30 -12.29 4.12 8.40
C ASP A 30 -12.54 2.82 7.60
N VAL A 31 -13.53 2.04 8.03
CA VAL A 31 -13.86 0.74 7.41
C VAL A 31 -14.29 0.88 5.95
N ALA A 32 -14.93 1.99 5.57
CA ALA A 32 -15.28 2.28 4.18
C ALA A 32 -14.02 2.50 3.33
N VAL A 33 -12.95 3.09 3.91
CA VAL A 33 -11.67 3.24 3.22
C VAL A 33 -11.00 1.88 3.02
N LEU A 34 -11.01 1.02 4.03
CA LEU A 34 -10.52 -0.36 3.91
C LEU A 34 -11.31 -1.15 2.87
N TRP A 35 -12.64 -1.01 2.85
CA TRP A 35 -13.50 -1.63 1.83
C TRP A 35 -13.14 -1.13 0.44
N LYS A 36 -12.97 0.18 0.27
CA LYS A 36 -12.58 0.80 -1.00
C LYS A 36 -11.23 0.28 -1.50
N LEU A 37 -10.24 0.13 -0.63
CA LEU A 37 -8.92 -0.41 -0.98
C LEU A 37 -8.99 -1.85 -1.52
N VAL A 38 -9.76 -2.72 -0.86
CA VAL A 38 -9.92 -4.13 -1.28
C VAL A 38 -10.60 -4.25 -2.66
N HIS A 39 -11.51 -3.33 -2.99
CA HIS A 39 -12.25 -3.31 -4.25
C HIS A 39 -11.58 -2.47 -5.35
N GLY A 40 -10.28 -2.15 -5.20
CA GLY A 40 -9.50 -1.49 -6.25
C GLY A 40 -9.61 0.03 -6.27
N GLY A 41 -10.13 0.65 -5.21
CA GLY A 41 -10.11 2.08 -5.02
C GLY A 41 -8.81 2.60 -4.39
N THR A 42 -8.80 3.89 -4.08
CA THR A 42 -7.62 4.60 -3.56
C THR A 42 -7.86 5.20 -2.17
N ALA A 43 -6.78 5.42 -1.43
CA ALA A 43 -6.76 6.14 -0.16
C ALA A 43 -5.67 7.21 -0.16
N SER A 44 -5.66 8.06 0.88
CA SER A 44 -4.62 9.06 1.07
C SER A 44 -3.26 8.41 1.35
N VAL A 45 -2.16 9.11 1.04
CA VAL A 45 -0.80 8.63 1.35
C VAL A 45 -0.64 8.38 2.86
N GLN A 46 -1.21 9.24 3.71
CA GLN A 46 -1.17 9.07 5.16
C GLN A 46 -1.85 7.76 5.59
N THR A 47 -3.01 7.43 5.01
CA THR A 47 -3.70 6.16 5.29
C THR A 47 -2.88 4.96 4.83
N LEU A 48 -2.27 5.04 3.64
CA LEU A 48 -1.41 3.96 3.13
C LEU A 48 -0.18 3.78 4.02
N ASP A 49 0.40 4.87 4.53
CA ASP A 49 1.53 4.84 5.46
C ASP A 49 1.16 4.21 6.81
N THR A 50 0.02 4.58 7.39
CA THR A 50 -0.52 3.93 8.60
C THR A 50 -0.69 2.43 8.40
N LEU A 51 -1.27 2.02 7.27
CA LEU A 51 -1.46 0.60 6.97
C LEU A 51 -0.13 -0.12 6.73
N CYS A 52 0.84 0.53 6.06
CA CYS A 52 2.18 -0.01 5.92
C CYS A 52 2.81 -0.29 7.30
N GLY A 53 2.80 0.70 8.19
CA GLY A 53 3.32 0.54 9.55
C GLY A 53 2.62 -0.58 10.33
N TYR A 54 1.29 -0.67 10.21
CA TYR A 54 0.50 -1.73 10.86
C TYR A 54 0.86 -3.13 10.36
N PHE A 55 1.08 -3.30 9.05
CA PHE A 55 1.44 -4.60 8.45
C PHE A 55 2.95 -4.87 8.44
N GLY A 56 3.77 -4.02 9.06
CA GLY A 56 5.24 -4.17 9.06
C GLY A 56 5.87 -3.97 7.67
N LEU A 57 5.20 -3.20 6.81
CA LEU A 57 5.70 -2.79 5.49
C LEU A 57 6.35 -1.41 5.57
N GLU A 58 7.28 -1.14 4.67
CA GLU A 58 7.94 0.16 4.56
C GLU A 58 8.10 0.60 3.09
N LEU A 59 7.95 1.90 2.84
CA LEU A 59 8.21 2.49 1.54
C LEU A 59 9.71 2.81 1.43
N ARG A 60 10.39 2.18 0.46
CA ARG A 60 11.81 2.42 0.19
C ARG A 60 12.05 3.06 -1.17
N PRO A 61 13.03 3.97 -1.31
CA PRO A 61 13.44 4.49 -2.60
C PRO A 61 13.86 3.34 -3.53
N LYS A 62 13.23 3.26 -4.70
CA LYS A 62 13.67 2.33 -5.75
C LYS A 62 14.81 2.97 -6.53
N ARG A 63 15.93 2.24 -6.68
CA ARG A 63 17.03 2.65 -7.60
C ARG A 63 16.43 2.91 -8.99
N ARG A 64 16.49 4.15 -9.46
CA ARG A 64 16.14 4.48 -10.84
C ARG A 64 17.17 3.79 -11.74
N LYS A 65 16.70 2.99 -12.71
CA LYS A 65 17.58 2.42 -13.74
C LYS A 65 18.20 3.60 -14.47
N GLY A 66 19.50 3.84 -14.24
CA GLY A 66 20.21 4.95 -14.87
C GLY A 66 20.03 4.84 -16.37
N LYS A 67 19.68 5.95 -17.02
CA LYS A 67 19.70 6.05 -18.48
C LYS A 67 21.14 5.74 -18.89
N SER A 68 21.41 4.56 -19.44
CA SER A 68 22.70 4.26 -20.05
C SER A 68 22.93 5.33 -21.09
N ARG A 69 23.80 6.30 -20.79
CA ARG A 69 24.36 7.18 -21.82
C ARG A 69 25.16 6.24 -22.70
N GLY A 70 24.60 5.88 -23.86
CA GLY A 70 25.36 5.23 -24.91
C GLY A 70 26.55 6.14 -25.23
N ASN A 71 27.75 5.64 -24.94
CA ASN A 71 28.98 6.23 -25.41
C ASN A 71 29.36 5.43 -26.65
N ASP A 72 28.99 5.93 -27.83
CA ASP A 72 29.59 5.51 -29.09
C ASP A 72 30.39 6.71 -29.60
N ARG A 73 31.70 6.51 -29.72
CA ARG A 73 32.70 7.44 -30.21
C ARG A 73 32.99 7.11 -31.67
#